data_AF-A0AAW0EYR4-F1
#
_entry.id   AF-A0AAW0EYR4-F1
#
_cell.length_a   1.000
_cell.length_b   1.000
_cell.length_c   1.000
_cell.angle_alpha   90.00
_cell.angle_beta   90.00
_cell.angle_gamma   90.00
#
_symmetry.space_group_name_H-M   'P 1'
#
loop_
_entity.id
_entity.type
_entity.pdbx_description
1 polymer ?
#
loop_
_entity_poly.entity_id
_entity_poly.type
_entity_poly.pdbx_seq_one_letter_code
_entity_poly.pdbx_strand_id
1 'polypeptide(L)'
;MSGSDASAVDAVQTIYLHCDALRHRGEVLNGFFYEHRHALGIDDWYELPSAPADNGATGEEGTPGGADGSAAVAPRMPFHAPVEVVHVVRSRKPYFLIEWRYPAAENKKNRHQALDEEPNQPMATDSSTPTVRQREGPFSEESLRAVTERLLALGKESSATPLVWKEKPVSISAALRGVTVTSEREKGRGSHAAPLASRNGEKRQREEHEPGNKPATLPPSETSTAATTLVPRCLRRRQG
;
A
#
# COMPACT_ATOMS: atom_id res chain seq x y z
N MET A 1 3.89 44.21 -13.70
CA MET A 1 3.21 43.37 -12.71
C MET A 1 3.18 41.97 -13.28
N SER A 2 4.16 41.13 -12.96
CA SER A 2 4.21 39.75 -13.47
C SER A 2 3.31 38.88 -12.60
N GLY A 3 2.14 38.54 -13.12
CA GLY A 3 1.30 37.49 -12.59
C GLY A 3 1.94 36.14 -12.86
N SER A 4 2.66 35.61 -11.88
CA SER A 4 2.95 34.18 -11.85
C SER A 4 1.66 33.46 -11.47
N ASP A 5 0.83 33.14 -12.48
CA ASP A 5 -0.06 31.99 -12.42
C ASP A 5 0.81 30.73 -12.39
N ALA A 6 1.49 30.52 -11.27
CA ALA A 6 1.88 29.18 -10.89
C ALA A 6 0.55 28.46 -10.65
N SER A 7 0.07 27.76 -11.68
CA SER A 7 -0.93 26.71 -11.56
C SER A 7 -0.55 25.91 -10.33
N ALA A 8 -1.22 26.21 -9.22
CA ALA A 8 -1.09 25.48 -7.98
C ALA A 8 -1.79 24.16 -8.25
N VAL A 9 -1.08 23.27 -8.96
CA VAL A 9 -1.40 21.86 -8.94
C VAL A 9 -1.27 21.50 -7.47
N ASP A 10 -2.40 21.45 -6.81
CA ASP A 10 -2.53 21.17 -5.39
C ASP A 10 -1.91 19.79 -5.19
N ALA A 11 -0.64 19.79 -4.78
CA ALA A 11 0.17 18.59 -4.81
C ALA A 11 -0.38 17.67 -3.70
N VAL A 12 -1.00 16.56 -4.11
CA VAL A 12 -1.44 15.51 -3.20
C VAL A 12 -0.28 15.16 -2.27
N GLN A 13 -0.49 15.33 -0.98
CA GLN A 13 0.55 15.08 0.02
C GLN A 13 0.70 13.57 0.22
N THR A 14 1.86 13.02 -0.17
CA THR A 14 2.22 11.64 0.17
C THR A 14 2.54 11.54 1.66
N ILE A 15 2.07 10.47 2.30
CA ILE A 15 2.34 10.14 3.71
C ILE A 15 3.20 8.88 3.78
N TYR A 16 4.24 8.92 4.61
CA TYR A 16 5.00 7.75 5.05
C TYR A 16 4.35 7.14 6.29
N LEU A 17 4.07 5.85 6.24
CA LEU A 17 3.60 5.08 7.38
C LEU A 17 4.51 3.86 7.60
N HIS A 18 5.11 3.77 8.78
CA HIS A 18 5.99 2.67 9.15
C HIS A 18 5.48 1.98 10.41
N CYS A 19 5.32 0.66 10.34
CA CYS A 19 5.05 -0.20 11.49
C CYS A 19 5.51 -1.62 11.18
N ASP A 20 6.29 -2.24 12.08
CA ASP A 20 6.79 -3.60 11.88
C ASP A 20 5.70 -4.66 11.88
N ALA A 21 4.51 -4.36 12.40
CA ALA A 21 3.38 -5.28 12.42
C ALA A 21 2.46 -5.17 11.18
N LEU A 22 2.67 -4.18 10.30
CA LEU A 22 1.92 -4.05 9.05
C LEU A 22 2.69 -4.73 7.92
N ARG A 23 2.08 -5.75 7.30
CA ARG A 23 2.71 -6.61 6.30
C ARG A 23 2.25 -6.36 4.89
N HIS A 24 1.00 -5.93 4.71
CA HIS A 24 0.42 -5.76 3.39
C HIS A 24 -0.63 -4.65 3.35
N ARG A 25 -0.97 -4.20 2.13
CA ARG A 25 -1.97 -3.15 1.87
C ARG A 25 -3.30 -3.41 2.57
N GLY A 26 -3.78 -4.66 2.59
CA GLY A 26 -5.03 -5.01 3.26
C GLY A 26 -5.04 -4.72 4.76
N GLU A 27 -3.92 -4.88 5.47
CA GLU A 27 -3.82 -4.56 6.90
C GLU A 27 -3.81 -3.06 7.14
N VAL A 28 -3.21 -2.28 6.24
CA VAL A 28 -3.26 -0.81 6.31
C VAL A 28 -4.70 -0.32 6.16
N LEU A 29 -5.39 -0.79 5.11
CA LEU A 29 -6.73 -0.30 4.77
C LEU A 29 -7.83 -0.86 5.65
N ASN A 30 -7.89 -2.18 5.83
CA ASN A 30 -9.00 -2.83 6.53
C ASN A 30 -8.70 -3.09 8.01
N GLY A 31 -7.45 -2.92 8.43
CA GLY A 31 -7.04 -2.97 9.83
C GLY A 31 -6.82 -1.57 10.38
N PHE A 32 -5.66 -0.99 10.08
CA PHE A 32 -5.19 0.24 10.71
C PHE A 32 -6.13 1.43 10.49
N PHE A 33 -6.51 1.71 9.24
CA PHE A 33 -7.46 2.79 8.95
C PHE A 33 -8.87 2.51 9.47
N TYR A 34 -9.30 1.24 9.50
CA TYR A 34 -10.61 0.89 10.03
C TYR A 34 -10.67 1.12 11.55
N GLU A 35 -9.61 0.78 12.29
CA GLU A 35 -9.52 1.01 13.72
C GLU A 35 -9.56 2.51 14.05
N HIS A 36 -8.94 3.35 13.21
CA HIS A 36 -8.85 4.80 13.40
C HIS A 36 -9.87 5.60 12.59
N ARG A 37 -10.86 4.95 11.98
CA ARG A 37 -11.79 5.58 11.02
C ARG A 37 -12.52 6.80 11.59
N HIS A 38 -12.89 6.76 12.87
CA HIS A 38 -13.51 7.88 13.60
C HIS A 38 -12.60 9.09 13.67
N ALA A 39 -11.34 8.88 14.06
CA ALA A 39 -10.33 9.93 14.11
C ALA A 39 -10.01 10.49 12.71
N LEU A 40 -10.07 9.64 11.69
CA LEU A 40 -9.83 10.00 10.30
C LEU A 40 -11.06 10.64 9.62
N GLY A 41 -12.27 10.47 10.17
CA GLY A 41 -13.52 10.90 9.54
C GLY A 41 -13.86 10.14 8.26
N ILE A 42 -13.62 8.83 8.26
CA ILE A 42 -13.86 7.93 7.10
C ILE A 42 -14.77 6.76 7.46
N ASP A 43 -15.58 6.88 8.50
CA ASP A 43 -16.51 5.84 8.95
C ASP A 43 -17.46 5.37 7.86
N ASP A 44 -18.03 6.32 7.14
CA ASP A 44 -18.99 6.14 6.05
C ASP A 44 -18.34 5.56 4.78
N TRP A 45 -17.00 5.44 4.75
CA TRP A 45 -16.30 4.86 3.61
C TRP A 45 -16.31 3.33 3.68
N TYR A 46 -16.51 2.71 4.84
CA TYR A 46 -16.44 1.27 4.98
C TYR A 46 -17.79 0.61 4.72
N GLU A 47 -17.76 -0.42 3.87
CA GLU A 47 -18.92 -1.29 3.68
C GLU A 47 -18.98 -2.25 4.87
N LEU A 48 -20.00 -2.05 5.70
CA LEU A 48 -20.37 -3.00 6.73
C LEU A 48 -21.06 -4.20 6.06
N PRO A 49 -20.79 -5.43 6.52
CA PRO A 49 -21.53 -6.59 6.05
C PRO A 49 -23.01 -6.33 6.27
N SER A 50 -23.78 -6.32 5.19
CA SER A 50 -25.22 -6.43 5.33
C SER A 50 -25.48 -7.73 6.08
N ALA A 51 -26.19 -7.67 7.21
CA ALA A 51 -26.63 -8.86 7.90
C ALA A 51 -27.27 -9.80 6.85
N PRO A 52 -27.01 -11.12 6.92
CA PRO A 52 -27.63 -12.04 5.98
C PRO A 52 -29.12 -11.72 5.98
N ALA A 53 -29.65 -11.37 4.81
CA ALA A 53 -31.07 -11.12 4.67
C ALA A 53 -31.74 -12.34 5.25
N ASP A 54 -32.49 -12.13 6.33
CA ASP A 54 -33.21 -13.16 7.05
C ASP A 54 -34.30 -13.67 6.10
N ASN A 55 -33.90 -14.52 5.16
CA ASN A 55 -34.76 -15.16 4.21
C ASN A 55 -35.55 -16.16 5.03
N GLY A 56 -36.66 -15.67 5.59
CA GLY A 56 -37.54 -16.39 6.49
C GLY A 56 -37.89 -17.77 5.95
N ALA A 57 -37.06 -18.75 6.31
CA ALA A 57 -37.34 -20.16 6.19
C ALA A 57 -37.89 -20.60 7.54
N THR A 58 -39.15 -20.25 7.79
CA THR A 58 -39.98 -20.98 8.74
C THR A 58 -40.07 -22.42 8.26
N GLY A 59 -39.28 -23.30 8.86
CA GLY A 59 -39.21 -24.72 8.48
C GLY A 59 -38.43 -25.56 9.49
N GLU A 60 -39.12 -25.88 10.59
CA GLU A 60 -39.04 -27.10 11.41
C GLU A 60 -37.66 -27.64 11.88
N GLU A 61 -37.42 -27.38 13.17
CA GLU A 61 -36.98 -28.33 14.20
C GLU A 61 -36.21 -29.59 13.74
N GLY A 62 -34.87 -29.53 13.85
CA GLY A 62 -34.06 -30.74 13.99
C GLY A 62 -32.65 -30.62 13.41
N THR A 63 -31.68 -30.23 14.23
CA THR A 63 -30.34 -30.86 14.41
C THR A 63 -29.38 -29.87 15.10
N PRO A 64 -29.04 -30.07 16.39
CA PRO A 64 -28.01 -29.30 17.07
C PRO A 64 -26.64 -29.93 16.76
N GLY A 65 -25.96 -29.48 15.71
CA GLY A 65 -24.71 -30.14 15.33
C GLY A 65 -23.96 -29.49 14.18
N GLY A 66 -23.66 -28.20 14.27
CA GLY A 66 -22.79 -27.54 13.31
C GLY A 66 -22.51 -26.11 13.76
N ALA A 67 -21.42 -25.92 14.49
CA ALA A 67 -20.87 -24.60 14.77
C ALA A 67 -20.23 -24.01 13.49
N ASP A 68 -21.00 -23.95 12.40
CA ASP A 68 -20.69 -23.11 11.25
C ASP A 68 -20.96 -21.67 11.69
N GLY A 69 -20.03 -21.16 12.48
CA GLY A 69 -19.94 -19.75 12.81
C GLY A 69 -19.81 -19.01 11.50
N SER A 70 -20.93 -18.50 11.02
CA SER A 70 -21.02 -17.55 9.92
C SER A 70 -19.94 -16.51 10.15
N ALA A 71 -18.82 -16.66 9.43
CA ALA A 71 -17.63 -15.87 9.66
C ALA A 71 -18.02 -14.44 9.35
N ALA A 72 -18.23 -13.64 10.39
CA ALA A 72 -18.62 -12.25 10.25
C ALA A 72 -17.66 -11.61 9.25
N VAL A 73 -18.20 -11.18 8.11
CA VAL A 73 -17.39 -10.61 7.04
C VAL A 73 -16.68 -9.40 7.63
N ALA A 74 -15.36 -9.35 7.57
CA ALA A 74 -14.65 -8.19 8.09
C ALA A 74 -15.05 -6.94 7.28
N PRO A 75 -15.25 -5.77 7.92
CA PRO A 75 -15.47 -4.51 7.24
C PRO A 75 -14.38 -4.24 6.19
N ARG A 76 -14.77 -3.74 5.03
CA ARG A 76 -13.84 -3.51 3.91
C ARG A 76 -14.00 -2.13 3.35
N MET A 77 -12.85 -1.49 3.10
CA MET A 77 -12.82 -0.27 2.31
C MET A 77 -13.10 -0.63 0.84
N PRO A 78 -14.04 0.06 0.18
CA PRO A 78 -14.42 -0.23 -1.19
C PRO A 78 -13.22 -0.07 -2.13
N PHE A 79 -13.22 -0.86 -3.21
CA PHE A 79 -12.14 -0.83 -4.19
C PHE A 79 -11.98 0.54 -4.86
N HIS A 80 -13.04 1.34 -4.89
CA HIS A 80 -13.10 2.67 -5.50
C HIS A 80 -12.84 3.81 -4.51
N ALA A 81 -12.52 3.50 -3.24
CA ALA A 81 -12.11 4.52 -2.27
C ALA A 81 -10.92 5.33 -2.81
N PRO A 82 -10.87 6.65 -2.55
CA PRO A 82 -9.84 7.56 -3.06
C PRO A 82 -8.54 7.43 -2.25
N VAL A 83 -8.00 6.22 -2.17
CA VAL A 83 -6.77 5.94 -1.45
C VAL A 83 -5.85 5.00 -2.24
N GLU A 84 -4.63 5.46 -2.45
CA GLU A 84 -3.56 4.66 -3.02
C GLU A 84 -2.55 4.33 -1.92
N VAL A 85 -2.16 3.05 -1.86
CA VAL A 85 -1.22 2.55 -0.86
C VAL A 85 -0.19 1.67 -1.56
N VAL A 86 1.08 2.05 -1.45
CA VAL A 86 2.22 1.30 -2.01
C VAL A 86 3.13 0.84 -0.89
N HIS A 87 3.47 -0.46 -0.91
CA HIS A 87 4.38 -1.06 0.05
C HIS A 87 5.81 -1.05 -0.48
N VAL A 88 6.72 -0.36 0.21
CA VAL A 88 8.13 -0.27 -0.16
C VAL A 88 8.96 -1.31 0.58
N VAL A 89 9.00 -2.52 0.02
CA VAL A 89 9.65 -3.70 0.62
C VAL A 89 11.19 -3.61 0.58
N ARG A 90 11.77 -2.97 -0.44
CA ARG A 90 13.24 -2.93 -0.65
C ARG A 90 13.98 -1.97 0.30
N SER A 91 13.27 -1.31 1.20
CA SER A 91 13.88 -0.49 2.26
C SER A 91 14.44 -1.38 3.37
N ARG A 92 15.47 -0.90 4.09
CA ARG A 92 15.95 -1.56 5.33
C ARG A 92 14.86 -1.65 6.41
N LYS A 93 13.91 -0.71 6.35
CA LYS A 93 12.73 -0.61 7.20
C LYS A 93 11.52 -0.50 6.28
N PRO A 94 10.78 -1.59 6.02
CA PRO A 94 9.62 -1.56 5.13
C PRO A 94 8.60 -0.53 5.59
N TYR A 95 8.04 0.22 4.64
CA TYR A 95 7.05 1.25 4.93
C TYR A 95 6.01 1.32 3.83
N PHE A 96 4.92 2.01 4.12
CA PHE A 96 3.84 2.29 3.19
C PHE A 96 3.88 3.77 2.79
N LEU A 97 3.67 4.01 1.50
CA LEU A 97 3.34 5.33 0.96
C LEU A 97 1.84 5.40 0.77
N ILE A 98 1.22 6.45 1.27
CA ILE A 98 -0.23 6.67 1.21
C ILE A 98 -0.50 8.00 0.52
N GLU A 99 -1.45 7.99 -0.42
CA GLU A 99 -2.02 9.20 -1.03
C GLU A 99 -3.54 9.11 -1.03
N TRP A 100 -4.19 10.19 -0.61
CA TRP A 100 -5.65 10.34 -0.69
C TRP A 100 -6.02 11.01 -2.01
N ARG A 101 -6.25 10.20 -3.03
CA ARG A 101 -6.62 10.64 -4.38
C ARG A 101 -7.43 9.58 -5.09
N TYR A 102 -8.23 9.99 -6.07
CA TYR A 102 -8.86 9.04 -6.97
C TYR A 102 -7.81 8.29 -7.78
N PRO A 103 -8.02 6.99 -8.05
CA PRO A 103 -7.19 6.28 -9.01
C PRO A 103 -7.16 7.05 -10.33
N ALA A 104 -5.95 7.39 -10.80
CA ALA A 104 -5.76 8.02 -12.10
C ALA A 104 -6.53 7.24 -13.17
N ALA A 105 -7.07 7.93 -14.18
CA ALA A 105 -7.88 7.30 -15.22
C ALA A 105 -7.17 6.11 -15.89
N GLU A 106 -5.84 6.18 -16.02
CA GLU A 106 -4.97 5.12 -16.54
C GLU A 106 -5.02 3.83 -15.68
N ASN A 107 -5.13 3.96 -14.36
CA ASN A 107 -5.22 2.83 -13.43
C ASN A 107 -6.58 2.12 -13.47
N LYS A 108 -7.63 2.78 -13.98
CA LYS A 108 -8.97 2.16 -14.12
C LYS A 108 -8.93 1.03 -15.16
N LYS A 109 -8.19 1.22 -16.26
CA LYS A 109 -8.14 0.24 -17.37
C LYS A 109 -7.51 -1.10 -16.95
N ASN A 110 -6.47 -1.05 -16.14
CA ASN A 110 -5.81 -2.26 -15.62
C ASN A 110 -6.64 -3.00 -14.57
N ARG A 111 -7.60 -2.32 -13.93
CA ARG A 111 -8.49 -2.94 -12.93
C ARG A 111 -9.68 -3.65 -13.55
N HIS A 112 -10.29 -3.09 -14.59
CA HIS A 112 -11.40 -3.74 -15.29
C HIS A 112 -10.97 -5.02 -16.02
N GLN A 113 -9.75 -5.06 -16.59
CA GLN A 113 -9.23 -6.29 -17.21
C GLN A 113 -9.13 -7.49 -16.27
N ALA A 114 -9.01 -7.27 -14.94
CA ALA A 114 -8.93 -8.37 -13.98
C ALA A 114 -10.31 -8.91 -13.56
N LEU A 115 -11.40 -8.21 -13.90
CA LEU A 115 -12.77 -8.61 -13.57
C LEU A 115 -13.52 -9.15 -14.80
N ASP A 116 -13.11 -8.76 -16.02
CA ASP A 116 -13.78 -9.14 -17.27
C ASP A 116 -13.16 -10.36 -17.98
N GLU A 117 -12.17 -11.06 -17.40
CA GLU A 117 -11.68 -12.36 -17.89
C GLU A 117 -12.61 -13.52 -17.46
N GLU A 118 -13.92 -13.35 -17.61
CA GLU A 118 -14.88 -14.47 -17.69
C GLU A 118 -15.01 -14.89 -19.16
N PRO A 119 -14.90 -16.20 -19.49
CA PRO A 119 -14.76 -16.64 -20.87
C PRO A 119 -16.09 -16.59 -21.64
N ASN A 120 -16.07 -15.83 -22.74
CA ASN A 120 -16.95 -15.95 -23.92
C ASN A 120 -18.47 -15.89 -23.71
N GLN A 121 -19.03 -14.69 -23.84
CA GLN A 121 -20.31 -14.51 -24.54
C GLN A 121 -20.13 -13.67 -25.81
N PRO A 122 -20.68 -14.10 -26.97
CA PRO A 122 -20.56 -13.36 -28.22
C PRO A 122 -21.41 -12.08 -28.18
N MET A 123 -20.76 -10.93 -28.37
CA MET A 123 -21.39 -9.62 -28.42
C MET A 123 -21.91 -9.26 -29.82
N ALA A 124 -23.17 -8.81 -29.86
CA ALA A 124 -23.68 -7.96 -30.93
C ALA A 124 -23.13 -6.54 -30.74
N THR A 125 -22.51 -6.01 -31.80
CA THR A 125 -21.94 -4.66 -31.89
C THR A 125 -23.02 -3.62 -32.15
N ASP A 126 -23.32 -2.80 -31.14
CA ASP A 126 -23.90 -1.46 -31.35
C ASP A 126 -22.90 -0.39 -30.92
N SER A 127 -22.40 0.34 -31.93
CA SER A 127 -21.44 1.43 -31.76
C SER A 127 -22.13 2.67 -31.20
N SER A 128 -22.04 2.85 -29.89
CA SER A 128 -22.27 4.15 -29.27
C SER A 128 -21.07 4.46 -28.38
N THR A 129 -20.23 5.39 -28.82
CA THR A 129 -19.11 5.92 -28.03
C THR A 129 -19.66 6.64 -26.81
N PRO A 130 -19.47 6.14 -25.57
CA PRO A 130 -19.90 6.85 -24.39
C PRO A 130 -18.96 8.04 -24.17
N THR A 131 -19.50 9.26 -24.26
CA THR A 131 -18.85 10.44 -23.72
C THR A 131 -18.66 10.21 -22.21
N VAL A 132 -17.45 9.84 -21.82
CA VAL A 132 -17.06 9.62 -20.42
C VAL A 132 -17.11 10.97 -19.72
N ARG A 133 -18.28 11.34 -19.19
CA ARG A 133 -18.38 12.35 -18.15
C ARG A 133 -17.52 11.83 -17.00
N GLN A 134 -16.42 12.53 -16.70
CA GLN A 134 -15.68 12.34 -15.47
C GLN A 134 -16.69 12.55 -14.34
N ARG A 135 -17.26 11.46 -13.80
CA ARG A 135 -17.99 11.50 -12.56
C ARG A 135 -17.00 12.02 -11.53
N GLU A 136 -17.18 13.27 -11.13
CA GLU A 136 -16.68 13.78 -9.86
C GLU A 136 -17.01 12.71 -8.83
N GLY A 137 -15.96 12.13 -8.23
CA GLY A 137 -16.19 11.07 -7.27
C GLY A 137 -16.94 11.63 -6.05
N PRO A 138 -17.47 10.75 -5.19
CA PRO A 138 -18.33 11.16 -4.07
C PRO A 138 -17.64 12.06 -3.02
N PHE A 139 -16.32 12.19 -3.07
CA PHE A 139 -15.48 12.95 -2.15
C PHE A 139 -14.84 14.18 -2.82
N SER A 140 -14.95 15.33 -2.17
CA SER A 140 -14.26 16.57 -2.58
C SER A 140 -12.77 16.54 -2.22
N GLU A 141 -11.96 17.33 -2.92
CA GLU A 141 -10.53 17.48 -2.62
C GLU A 141 -10.28 18.01 -1.21
N GLU A 142 -11.15 18.87 -0.71
CA GLU A 142 -11.09 19.40 0.66
C GLU A 142 -11.27 18.28 1.69
N SER A 143 -12.20 17.36 1.47
CA SER A 143 -12.37 16.19 2.35
C SER A 143 -11.11 15.30 2.34
N LEU A 144 -10.49 15.06 1.18
CA LEU A 144 -9.26 14.28 1.09
C LEU A 144 -8.08 14.96 1.80
N ARG A 145 -7.98 16.27 1.69
CA ARG A 145 -7.01 17.08 2.45
C ARG A 145 -7.25 16.95 3.95
N ALA A 146 -8.50 17.07 4.41
CA ALA A 146 -8.84 16.93 5.81
C ALA A 146 -8.46 15.55 6.36
N VAL A 147 -8.72 14.46 5.61
CA VAL A 147 -8.30 13.10 6.00
C VAL A 147 -6.78 12.99 6.09
N THR A 148 -6.06 13.57 5.13
CA THR A 148 -4.59 13.63 5.13
C THR A 148 -4.04 14.31 6.38
N GLU A 149 -4.59 15.47 6.72
CA GLU A 149 -4.19 16.24 7.90
C GLU A 149 -4.49 15.49 9.20
N ARG A 150 -5.67 14.87 9.31
CA ARG A 150 -6.03 14.04 10.47
C ARG A 150 -5.10 12.82 10.62
N LEU A 151 -4.72 12.17 9.53
CA LEU A 151 -3.76 11.06 9.57
C LEU A 151 -2.37 11.52 10.06
N LEU A 152 -1.92 12.69 9.62
CA LEU A 152 -0.67 13.28 10.11
C LEU A 152 -0.78 13.73 11.58
N ALA A 153 -1.94 14.26 11.98
CA ALA A 153 -2.22 14.62 13.37
C ALA A 153 -2.18 13.39 14.26
N LEU A 154 -2.78 12.26 13.85
CA LEU A 154 -2.75 11.00 14.58
C LEU A 154 -1.32 10.52 14.91
N GLY A 155 -0.36 10.76 13.99
CA GLY A 155 1.05 10.47 14.24
C GLY A 155 1.76 11.43 15.21
N LYS A 156 1.23 12.64 15.38
CA LYS A 156 1.78 13.69 16.26
C LYS A 156 1.11 13.75 17.63
N GLU A 157 -0.12 13.27 17.74
CA GLU A 157 -1.05 13.59 18.84
C GLU A 157 -0.62 13.05 20.20
N SER A 158 0.51 12.37 20.31
CA SER A 158 0.89 11.80 21.59
C SER A 158 2.38 11.82 21.86
N SER A 159 2.83 12.92 22.44
CA SER A 159 4.05 12.94 23.24
C SER A 159 3.92 12.09 24.52
N ALA A 160 2.70 11.72 24.91
CA ALA A 160 2.42 10.99 26.15
C ALA A 160 2.28 9.46 25.95
N THR A 161 1.67 9.03 24.85
CA THR A 161 1.38 7.62 24.53
C THR A 161 1.63 7.35 23.04
N PRO A 162 2.76 6.73 22.65
CA PRO A 162 3.04 6.51 21.23
C PRO A 162 1.89 5.76 20.54
N LEU A 163 1.57 6.15 19.32
CA LEU A 163 0.61 5.42 18.50
C LEU A 163 1.12 4.00 18.30
N VAL A 164 0.34 2.99 18.71
CA VAL A 164 0.71 1.57 18.64
C VAL A 164 -0.28 0.80 17.79
N TRP A 165 0.24 -0.15 17.01
CA TRP A 165 -0.53 -1.12 16.23
C TRP A 165 0.01 -2.52 16.52
N LYS A 166 -0.84 -3.41 17.06
CA LYS A 166 -0.43 -4.77 17.50
C LYS A 166 0.85 -4.72 18.36
N GLU A 167 0.85 -3.87 19.38
CA GLU A 167 1.99 -3.67 20.32
C GLU A 167 3.27 -3.10 19.69
N LYS A 168 3.24 -2.70 18.40
CA LYS A 168 4.38 -2.08 17.71
C LYS A 168 4.13 -0.60 17.48
N PRO A 169 5.13 0.27 17.70
CA PRO A 169 4.97 1.69 17.44
C PRO A 169 4.72 1.96 15.95
N VAL A 170 3.83 2.90 15.67
CA VAL A 170 3.53 3.39 14.33
C VAL A 170 4.15 4.77 14.18
N SER A 171 4.94 4.96 13.12
CA SER A 171 5.48 6.26 12.74
C SER A 171 4.77 6.76 11.49
N ILE A 172 4.20 7.96 11.57
CA ILE A 172 3.50 8.62 10.46
C ILE A 172 4.16 9.97 10.21
N SER A 173 4.52 10.26 8.96
CA SER A 173 5.15 11.53 8.59
C SER A 173 4.80 11.94 7.16
N ALA A 174 4.85 13.24 6.90
CA ALA A 174 4.68 13.77 5.56
C ALA A 174 5.93 13.48 4.72
N ALA A 175 5.73 13.06 3.47
CA ALA A 175 6.83 12.92 2.54
C ALA A 175 7.35 14.26 2.03
N LEU A 176 8.61 14.25 1.56
CA LEU A 176 9.19 15.40 0.88
C LEU A 176 8.37 15.75 -0.36
N ARG A 177 8.25 17.05 -0.66
CA ARG A 177 7.56 17.53 -1.86
C ARG A 177 8.13 16.87 -3.11
N GLY A 178 7.25 16.45 -4.01
CA GLY A 178 7.61 15.77 -5.26
C GLY A 178 7.73 14.24 -5.15
N VAL A 179 7.70 13.66 -3.95
CA VAL A 179 7.43 12.24 -3.78
C VAL A 179 5.95 12.02 -4.06
N THR A 180 5.65 11.20 -5.06
CA THR A 180 4.29 10.78 -5.37
C THR A 180 4.22 9.26 -5.46
N VAL A 181 3.03 8.73 -5.19
CA VAL A 181 2.75 7.31 -5.35
C VAL A 181 2.46 7.05 -6.82
N THR A 182 3.35 6.34 -7.50
CA THR A 182 3.08 5.80 -8.82
C THR A 182 3.18 4.29 -8.71
N SER A 183 2.05 3.60 -8.81
CA SER A 183 2.02 2.14 -8.88
C SER A 183 2.36 1.66 -10.28
N GLU A 184 3.60 1.91 -10.74
CA GLU A 184 4.09 1.22 -11.93
C GLU A 184 4.36 -0.24 -11.56
N ARG A 185 3.35 -1.09 -11.75
CA ARG A 185 3.52 -2.54 -11.69
C ARG A 185 4.30 -2.94 -12.93
N GLU A 186 5.62 -2.81 -12.88
CA GLU A 186 6.51 -3.46 -13.84
C GLU A 186 6.30 -4.96 -13.64
N LYS A 187 5.32 -5.52 -14.36
CA LYS A 187 5.11 -6.95 -14.48
C LYS A 187 6.36 -7.44 -15.18
N GLY A 188 7.37 -7.80 -14.39
CA GLY A 188 8.68 -8.23 -14.86
C GLY A 188 8.46 -9.19 -16.01
N ARG A 189 8.70 -8.71 -17.23
CA ARG A 189 8.76 -9.57 -18.41
C ARG A 189 9.87 -10.53 -18.09
N GLY A 190 9.51 -11.78 -17.82
CA GLY A 190 10.43 -12.76 -17.24
C GLY A 190 11.71 -12.85 -18.06
N SER A 191 12.81 -12.37 -17.49
CA SER A 191 14.17 -12.63 -17.97
C SER A 191 14.62 -14.06 -17.65
N HIS A 192 13.70 -15.03 -17.70
CA HIS A 192 13.97 -16.44 -17.46
C HIS A 192 13.41 -17.30 -18.59
N ALA A 193 14.06 -17.20 -19.74
CA ALA A 193 14.31 -18.35 -20.61
C ALA A 193 15.81 -18.36 -20.95
N ALA A 194 16.66 -18.47 -19.93
CA ALA A 194 18.04 -18.89 -20.14
C ALA A 194 18.01 -20.42 -20.26
N PRO A 195 18.41 -21.01 -21.40
CA PRO A 195 18.40 -22.46 -21.54
C PRO A 195 19.44 -23.07 -20.59
N LEU A 196 18.95 -23.97 -19.73
CA LEU A 196 19.75 -24.92 -18.98
C LEU A 196 20.52 -25.81 -19.96
N ALA A 197 21.71 -25.38 -20.37
CA ALA A 197 22.67 -26.23 -21.06
C ALA A 197 24.03 -26.12 -20.36
N SER A 198 24.47 -27.26 -19.85
CA SER A 198 25.87 -27.62 -19.63
C SER A 198 26.60 -26.95 -18.47
N ARG A 199 26.51 -27.57 -17.29
CA ARG A 199 27.68 -27.70 -16.41
C ARG A 199 27.57 -28.90 -15.46
N ASN A 200 27.46 -30.09 -16.06
CA ASN A 200 27.90 -31.31 -15.39
C ASN A 200 29.39 -31.48 -15.65
N GLY A 201 30.17 -31.47 -14.56
CA GLY A 201 31.52 -32.01 -14.54
C GLY A 201 32.62 -31.00 -14.27
N GLU A 202 32.94 -30.76 -12.99
CA GLU A 202 34.34 -30.86 -12.55
C GLU A 202 34.45 -30.98 -11.02
N LYS A 203 34.82 -32.22 -10.61
CA LYS A 203 35.79 -32.62 -9.58
C LYS A 203 35.97 -31.72 -8.34
N ARG A 204 35.60 -32.21 -7.15
CA ARG A 204 36.41 -33.05 -6.22
C ARG A 204 37.73 -32.41 -5.75
N GLN A 205 37.86 -32.42 -4.41
CA GLN A 205 39.04 -32.32 -3.55
C GLN A 205 39.49 -30.92 -3.12
N ARG A 206 39.33 -30.65 -1.81
CA ARG A 206 40.42 -30.57 -0.80
C ARG A 206 39.85 -29.86 0.46
N GLU A 207 39.44 -30.61 1.47
CA GLU A 207 40.21 -30.91 2.70
C GLU A 207 40.85 -29.69 3.38
N GLU A 208 40.26 -29.38 4.54
CA GLU A 208 40.86 -28.97 5.82
C GLU A 208 42.11 -28.07 5.83
N HIS A 209 41.94 -26.86 6.38
CA HIS A 209 42.86 -26.29 7.36
C HIS A 209 42.26 -25.06 8.06
N GLU A 210 41.81 -25.24 9.31
CA GLU A 210 42.02 -24.26 10.40
C GLU A 210 43.46 -24.49 10.96
N PRO A 211 44.07 -23.64 11.83
CA PRO A 211 43.50 -22.61 12.71
C PRO A 211 44.31 -21.29 12.77
N GLY A 212 43.86 -20.28 13.54
CA GLY A 212 44.80 -19.29 14.10
C GLY A 212 44.33 -17.86 14.40
N ASN A 213 43.54 -17.69 15.45
CA ASN A 213 43.85 -16.87 16.65
C ASN A 213 44.63 -15.52 16.48
N LYS A 214 43.99 -14.37 16.78
CA LYS A 214 44.34 -13.40 17.88
C LYS A 214 43.62 -12.03 17.80
N PRO A 215 43.57 -11.27 18.93
CA PRO A 215 42.57 -10.23 19.19
C PRO A 215 43.07 -8.77 19.12
N ALA A 216 42.11 -7.87 19.35
CA ALA A 216 42.19 -6.49 19.87
C ALA A 216 42.54 -5.34 18.91
N THR A 217 41.65 -4.33 18.85
CA THR A 217 41.89 -2.97 19.39
C THR A 217 40.73 -2.04 19.00
N LEU A 218 40.04 -1.48 20.00
CA LEU A 218 39.11 -0.35 19.91
C LEU A 218 39.90 0.97 19.84
N PRO A 219 39.41 1.98 19.10
CA PRO A 219 39.53 3.37 19.53
C PRO A 219 38.17 4.05 19.79
N PRO A 220 38.15 5.12 20.61
CA PRO A 220 36.93 5.76 21.07
C PRO A 220 36.43 6.89 20.15
N SER A 221 35.10 7.07 20.18
CA SER A 221 34.34 8.33 20.20
C SER A 221 34.75 9.48 19.26
N GLU A 222 33.90 9.77 18.28
CA GLU A 222 33.48 11.16 17.98
C GLU A 222 32.00 11.23 17.57
N THR A 223 31.24 12.00 18.34
CA THR A 223 29.92 12.53 17.98
C THR A 223 30.01 13.37 16.72
N SER A 224 29.46 12.88 15.61
CA SER A 224 29.16 13.69 14.44
C SER A 224 27.71 13.51 14.05
N THR A 225 26.91 14.53 14.35
CA THR A 225 25.52 14.67 13.90
C THR A 225 25.53 15.02 12.41
N ALA A 226 25.84 14.04 11.57
CA ALA A 226 25.70 14.16 10.13
C ALA A 226 24.24 13.85 9.75
N ALA A 227 23.50 14.90 9.38
CA ALA A 227 22.20 14.77 8.71
C ALA A 227 22.37 13.91 7.45
N THR A 228 22.02 12.63 7.58
CA THR A 228 22.19 11.66 6.51
C THR A 228 21.05 11.85 5.53
N THR A 229 21.30 12.62 4.48
CA THR A 229 20.37 12.75 3.35
C THR A 229 20.37 11.42 2.59
N LEU A 230 19.40 10.56 2.90
CA LEU A 230 19.15 9.31 2.20
C LEU A 230 18.52 9.63 0.84
N VAL A 231 19.37 9.81 -0.18
CA VAL A 231 18.93 9.79 -1.58
C VAL A 231 18.72 8.33 -2.00
N PRO A 232 17.50 7.91 -2.39
CA PRO A 232 17.25 6.56 -2.88
C PRO A 232 18.14 6.26 -4.10
N ARG A 233 18.88 5.14 -4.05
CA ARG A 233 19.85 4.70 -5.09
C ARG A 233 19.23 4.38 -6.46
N CYS A 234 17.93 4.56 -6.67
CA CYS A 234 17.23 4.27 -7.91
C CYS A 234 17.31 5.39 -8.98
N LEU A 235 17.93 6.54 -8.69
CA LEU A 235 18.03 7.67 -9.63
C LEU A 235 19.46 8.00 -10.07
N ARG A 236 20.29 6.99 -10.38
CA ARG A 236 21.52 7.24 -11.15
C ARG A 236 21.15 7.36 -12.63
N ARG A 237 20.92 8.59 -13.10
CA ARG A 237 20.85 8.90 -14.54
C ARG A 237 22.17 8.43 -15.18
N ARG A 238 22.09 7.52 -16.15
CA ARG A 238 23.20 7.26 -17.07
C ARG A 238 23.41 8.54 -17.87
N GLN A 239 24.53 9.22 -17.64
CA GLN A 239 25.08 10.11 -18.67
C GLN A 239 25.62 9.18 -19.77
N GLY A 240 24.98 9.25 -20.94
CA GLY A 240 25.58 8.90 -22.22
C GLY A 240 26.03 10.17 -22.89
#